data_AF-A0A534YXS2-F1
#
_entry.id   AF-A0A534YXS2-F1
#
_cell.length_a   1.000
_cell.length_b   1.000
_cell.length_c   1.000
_cell.angle_alpha   90.00
_cell.angle_beta   90.00
_cell.angle_gamma   90.00
#
_symmetry.space_group_name_H-M   'P 1'
#
loop_
_entity.id
_entity.type
_entity.pdbx_description
1 polymer ?
#
loop_
_entity_poly.entity_id
_entity_poly.type
_entity_poly.pdbx_seq_one_letter_code
_entity_poly.pdbx_strand_id
1 'polypeptide(L)'
;MGIERIRALEDFDAARARAFRRSIRSILTGNNQRLRSIEPMLRAAGLEGRAFGGVQEIPVDRIVGSVAPDAKTTDFAPGFLPVNRRMRDRWTRVYQAMVEGDELPPIDVYKVDDNYYVIDGHHRVSVARSLGRPTINARVINVKTRAPLDPDVDAAALLRAAEYSTFLEATQLHRSRPDARLECSRLGRSQRFPARGGGQLVRQRVSAHRRRHPPAQGARAAAGLDRGRPLRGNHQTLAGAERGRRALWTGTCHRRRPGRECPGLVAPAAKNSPRPMIGIIFGPPGSGKGTQAGRIEKEFHLKHLSTGKILRDEVAMATPIGKQVGRKMAAGDLVPDDLIVDIVRRRLPEAESGSGVLLDGFPRTVAQARALDAMLAGEGHRVDFVIALDVPEAELVSRILHRAAIEGRADDTREAIEERMHEYRKLTEAVLDHYRKQGVRVEVVNGLGRPDEVFERVRNAIGLSSG
;
A
#
# COMPACT_ATOMS: atom_id res chain seq x y z
N MET A 1 8.01 36.13 2.47
CA MET A 1 7.15 35.01 2.91
C MET A 1 5.65 35.38 3.00
N GLY A 2 5.14 36.34 2.21
CA GLY A 2 3.98 37.15 2.66
C GLY A 2 2.62 36.95 1.99
N ILE A 3 2.52 36.93 0.65
CA ILE A 3 1.21 37.13 -0.03
C ILE A 3 0.68 35.84 -0.66
N GLU A 4 1.53 35.07 -1.35
CA GLU A 4 1.12 33.84 -2.04
C GLU A 4 0.66 32.75 -1.09
N ARG A 5 1.29 32.64 0.08
CA ARG A 5 0.85 31.72 1.12
C ARG A 5 -0.53 32.08 1.68
N ILE A 6 -0.83 33.37 1.82
CA ILE A 6 -2.14 33.84 2.27
C ILE A 6 -3.21 33.53 1.22
N ARG A 7 -2.95 33.85 -0.05
CA ARG A 7 -3.85 33.51 -1.16
C ARG A 7 -4.09 32.00 -1.27
N ALA A 8 -3.05 31.19 -1.13
CA ALA A 8 -3.17 29.73 -1.12
C ALA A 8 -4.05 29.22 0.03
N LEU A 9 -3.97 29.83 1.21
CA LEU A 9 -4.82 29.50 2.35
C LEU A 9 -6.29 29.91 2.12
N GLU A 10 -6.52 31.09 1.57
CA GLU A 10 -7.85 31.59 1.20
C GLU A 10 -8.50 30.69 0.14
N ASP A 11 -7.75 30.32 -0.89
CA ASP A 11 -8.23 29.43 -1.95
C ASP A 11 -8.51 28.00 -1.43
N PHE A 12 -7.69 27.51 -0.50
CA PHE A 12 -7.95 26.24 0.17
C PHE A 12 -9.28 26.28 0.95
N ASP A 13 -9.50 27.33 1.74
CA ASP A 13 -10.72 27.49 2.52
C ASP A 13 -11.95 27.72 1.61
N ALA A 14 -11.80 28.44 0.51
CA ALA A 14 -12.83 28.60 -0.53
C ALA A 14 -13.17 27.26 -1.21
N ALA A 15 -12.16 26.45 -1.54
CA ALA A 15 -12.34 25.12 -2.11
C ALA A 15 -13.08 24.16 -1.15
N ARG A 16 -12.75 24.21 0.14
CA ARG A 16 -13.50 23.47 1.19
C ARG A 16 -14.93 23.97 1.33
N ALA A 17 -15.17 25.27 1.28
CA ALA A 17 -16.52 25.83 1.32
C ALA A 17 -17.36 25.35 0.12
N ARG A 18 -16.76 25.25 -1.08
CA ARG A 18 -17.41 24.63 -2.24
C ARG A 18 -17.72 23.15 -2.01
N ALA A 19 -16.79 22.38 -1.43
CA ALA A 19 -17.01 20.98 -1.09
C ALA A 19 -18.18 20.82 -0.10
N PHE A 20 -18.22 21.66 0.94
CA PHE A 20 -19.27 21.66 1.96
C PHE A 20 -20.65 21.99 1.37
N ARG A 21 -20.77 23.06 0.58
CA ARG A 21 -22.03 23.41 -0.11
C ARG A 21 -22.53 22.27 -1.01
N ARG A 22 -21.61 21.61 -1.72
CA ARG A 22 -21.94 20.44 -2.55
C ARG A 22 -22.43 19.26 -1.71
N SER A 23 -21.83 19.04 -0.54
CA SER A 23 -22.27 17.99 0.38
C SER A 23 -23.68 18.23 0.94
N ILE A 24 -24.03 19.47 1.30
CA ILE A 24 -25.39 19.83 1.74
C ILE A 24 -26.40 19.57 0.62
N ARG A 25 -26.10 20.03 -0.60
CA ARG A 25 -26.95 19.79 -1.77
C ARG A 25 -27.15 18.29 -1.99
N SER A 26 -26.09 17.50 -1.86
CA SER A 26 -26.13 16.04 -2.05
C SER A 26 -27.03 15.32 -1.03
N ILE A 27 -27.07 15.82 0.21
CA ILE A 27 -27.94 15.29 1.29
C ILE A 27 -29.40 15.63 0.99
N LEU A 28 -29.67 16.87 0.57
CA LEU A 28 -31.03 17.32 0.22
C LEU A 28 -31.59 16.60 -1.02
N THR A 29 -30.74 16.26 -1.99
CA THR A 29 -31.14 15.54 -3.20
C THR A 29 -31.06 14.01 -3.07
N GLY A 30 -30.70 13.48 -1.89
CA GLY A 30 -30.51 12.04 -1.65
C GLY A 30 -29.40 11.38 -2.48
N ASN A 31 -28.52 12.17 -3.10
CA ASN A 31 -27.52 11.71 -4.06
C ASN A 31 -26.12 11.91 -3.49
N ASN A 32 -25.71 11.04 -2.57
CA ASN A 32 -24.44 11.12 -1.84
C ASN A 32 -23.25 10.77 -2.76
N GLN A 33 -22.88 11.72 -3.63
CA GLN A 33 -21.73 11.61 -4.51
C GLN A 33 -20.46 11.88 -3.69
N ARG A 34 -19.81 10.81 -3.26
CA ARG A 34 -18.39 10.83 -2.87
C ARG A 34 -17.53 10.58 -4.11
N LEU A 35 -16.30 11.06 -4.11
CA LEU A 35 -15.33 10.58 -5.11
C LEU A 35 -15.17 9.08 -4.86
N ARG A 36 -15.40 8.25 -5.88
CA ARG A 36 -15.32 6.78 -5.77
C ARG A 36 -14.16 6.27 -6.60
N SER A 37 -13.60 5.15 -6.17
CA SER A 37 -12.64 4.42 -6.99
C SER A 37 -13.34 3.82 -8.21
N ILE A 38 -12.76 3.98 -9.41
CA ILE A 38 -13.23 3.30 -10.64
C ILE A 38 -12.83 1.82 -10.66
N GLU A 39 -11.95 1.37 -9.77
CA GLU A 39 -11.40 0.01 -9.82
C GLU A 39 -12.46 -1.11 -9.83
N PRO A 40 -13.57 -1.04 -9.05
CA PRO A 40 -14.66 -2.01 -9.16
C PRO A 40 -15.28 -2.07 -10.56
N MET A 41 -15.35 -0.93 -11.24
CA MET A 41 -15.92 -0.81 -12.57
C MET A 41 -14.97 -1.29 -13.66
N LEU A 42 -13.67 -1.02 -13.52
CA LEU A 42 -12.63 -1.62 -14.37
C LEU A 42 -12.65 -3.16 -14.28
N ARG A 43 -12.84 -3.71 -13.07
CA ARG A 43 -12.99 -5.16 -12.87
C ARG A 43 -14.24 -5.69 -13.56
N ALA A 44 -15.39 -5.03 -13.37
CA ALA A 44 -16.65 -5.43 -13.98
C ALA A 44 -16.62 -5.37 -15.52
N ALA A 45 -15.97 -4.36 -16.10
CA ALA A 45 -15.89 -4.15 -17.53
C ALA A 45 -14.91 -5.08 -18.27
N GLY A 46 -14.16 -5.93 -17.55
CA GLY A 46 -13.20 -6.86 -18.14
C GLY A 46 -11.97 -6.14 -18.69
N LEU A 47 -10.95 -5.94 -17.85
CA LEU A 47 -9.65 -5.39 -18.24
C LEU A 47 -8.94 -6.31 -19.24
N GLU A 48 -8.65 -5.80 -20.44
CA GLU A 48 -7.94 -6.55 -21.48
C GLU A 48 -6.43 -6.29 -21.48
N GLY A 49 -6.01 -5.11 -21.02
CA GLY A 49 -4.59 -4.75 -20.97
C GLY A 49 -4.35 -3.30 -20.55
N ARG A 50 -3.08 -3.03 -20.23
CA ARG A 50 -2.57 -1.70 -19.90
C ARG A 50 -1.34 -1.42 -20.77
N ALA A 51 -1.30 -0.26 -21.39
CA ALA A 51 -0.19 0.17 -22.22
C ALA A 51 0.31 1.55 -21.77
N PHE A 52 1.62 1.69 -21.61
CA PHE A 52 2.22 2.97 -21.26
C PHE A 52 2.10 3.95 -22.44
N GLY A 53 1.40 5.06 -22.22
CA GLY A 53 1.13 6.09 -23.23
C GLY A 53 2.08 7.29 -23.19
N GLY A 54 3.10 7.27 -22.32
CA GLY A 54 4.04 8.38 -22.18
C GLY A 54 3.56 9.50 -21.26
N VAL A 55 4.41 10.53 -21.14
CA VAL A 55 4.08 11.78 -20.44
C VAL A 55 3.53 12.77 -21.46
N GLN A 56 2.37 13.33 -21.19
CA GLN A 56 1.68 14.28 -22.07
C GLN A 56 0.83 15.25 -21.26
N GLU A 57 0.51 16.39 -21.84
CA GLU A 57 -0.41 17.36 -21.24
C GLU A 57 -1.86 16.89 -21.48
N ILE A 58 -2.65 16.80 -20.42
CA ILE A 58 -4.04 16.35 -20.49
C ILE A 58 -5.03 17.43 -20.05
N PRO A 59 -6.24 17.48 -20.62
CA PRO A 59 -7.29 18.39 -20.17
C PRO A 59 -7.76 18.08 -18.75
N VAL A 60 -7.83 19.09 -17.89
CA VAL A 60 -8.21 18.95 -16.47
C VAL A 60 -9.70 18.62 -16.30
N ASP A 61 -10.54 19.05 -17.23
CA ASP A 61 -11.99 18.79 -17.27
C ASP A 61 -12.31 17.32 -17.56
N ARG A 62 -11.45 16.62 -18.31
CA ARG A 62 -11.56 15.18 -18.60
C ARG A 62 -11.09 14.27 -17.46
N ILE A 63 -10.62 14.83 -16.35
CA ILE A 63 -10.23 14.06 -15.15
C ILE A 63 -11.46 13.81 -14.29
N VAL A 64 -12.12 12.66 -14.46
CA VAL A 64 -13.46 12.44 -13.89
C VAL A 64 -13.45 11.68 -12.56
N GLY A 65 -12.41 10.90 -12.27
CA GLY A 65 -12.42 10.03 -11.09
C GLY A 65 -11.05 9.59 -10.59
N SER A 66 -11.04 8.72 -9.59
CA SER A 66 -9.83 8.21 -8.93
C SER A 66 -9.75 6.70 -9.10
N VAL A 67 -8.53 6.17 -9.14
CA VAL A 67 -8.23 4.73 -9.04
C VAL A 67 -7.83 4.37 -7.60
N ALA A 68 -7.39 5.36 -6.81
CA ALA A 68 -6.95 5.15 -5.43
C ALA A 68 -8.05 4.46 -4.57
N PRO A 69 -7.66 3.66 -3.56
CA PRO A 69 -8.61 3.00 -2.67
C PRO A 69 -9.53 3.98 -1.95
N ASP A 70 -10.69 3.50 -1.53
CA ASP A 70 -11.75 4.34 -0.95
C ASP A 70 -11.25 5.22 0.21
N ALA A 71 -10.30 4.70 1.02
CA ALA A 71 -9.65 5.44 2.10
C ALA A 71 -9.00 6.77 1.63
N LYS A 72 -8.28 6.77 0.50
CA LYS A 72 -7.69 8.01 -0.09
C LYS A 72 -8.75 8.87 -0.76
N THR A 73 -9.82 8.29 -1.30
CA THR A 73 -10.90 9.07 -1.92
C THR A 73 -11.74 9.86 -0.90
N THR A 74 -11.72 9.48 0.39
CA THR A 74 -12.43 10.23 1.45
C THR A 74 -11.86 11.62 1.74
N ASP A 75 -10.61 11.87 1.35
CA ASP A 75 -9.98 13.19 1.49
C ASP A 75 -10.53 14.22 0.49
N PHE A 76 -11.20 13.76 -0.58
CA PHE A 76 -11.70 14.60 -1.66
C PHE A 76 -13.18 14.37 -1.97
N ALA A 77 -13.95 15.45 -2.10
CA ALA A 77 -15.28 15.42 -2.68
C ALA A 77 -15.21 15.31 -4.21
N PRO A 78 -16.30 14.95 -4.91
CA PRO A 78 -16.32 14.92 -6.36
C PRO A 78 -15.83 16.23 -6.95
N GLY A 79 -15.05 16.10 -8.02
CA GLY A 79 -14.34 17.23 -8.59
C GLY A 79 -12.95 17.48 -7.99
N PHE A 80 -12.44 16.60 -7.12
CA PHE A 80 -11.17 16.74 -6.39
C PHE A 80 -11.17 17.94 -5.44
N LEU A 81 -12.31 18.28 -4.84
CA LEU A 81 -12.37 19.36 -3.84
C LEU A 81 -11.87 18.84 -2.48
N PRO A 82 -10.93 19.53 -1.80
CA PRO A 82 -10.41 19.06 -0.53
C PRO A 82 -11.50 19.12 0.55
N VAL A 83 -11.57 18.11 1.42
CA VAL A 83 -12.55 18.04 2.51
C VAL A 83 -11.89 18.24 3.87
N ASN A 84 -10.72 17.62 4.07
CA ASN A 84 -10.08 17.54 5.38
C ASN A 84 -9.08 18.68 5.62
N ARG A 85 -9.09 19.25 6.83
CA ARG A 85 -8.18 20.35 7.21
C ARG A 85 -6.71 19.94 7.22
N ARG A 86 -6.40 18.66 7.48
CA ARG A 86 -5.03 18.11 7.45
C ARG A 86 -4.31 18.31 6.11
N MET A 87 -5.06 18.50 5.03
CA MET A 87 -4.53 18.68 3.68
C MET A 87 -3.98 20.09 3.43
N ARG A 88 -4.25 21.06 4.32
CA ARG A 88 -3.96 22.48 4.14
C ARG A 88 -2.50 22.74 3.78
N ASP A 89 -1.57 22.21 4.56
CA ASP A 89 -0.14 22.49 4.39
C ASP A 89 0.40 21.92 3.08
N ARG A 90 -0.02 20.72 2.71
CA ARG A 90 0.36 20.09 1.45
C ARG A 90 -0.27 20.80 0.25
N TRP A 91 -1.56 21.11 0.33
CA TRP A 91 -2.30 21.79 -0.73
C TRP A 91 -1.72 23.18 -1.00
N THR A 92 -1.40 23.93 0.06
CA THR A 92 -0.77 25.25 -0.03
C THR A 92 0.61 25.18 -0.70
N ARG A 93 1.46 24.20 -0.33
CA ARG A 93 2.76 24.01 -0.99
C ARG A 93 2.65 23.72 -2.48
N VAL A 94 1.71 22.85 -2.87
CA VAL A 94 1.46 22.53 -4.28
C VAL A 94 0.92 23.75 -5.03
N TYR A 95 0.03 24.51 -4.40
CA TYR A 95 -0.47 25.76 -4.94
C TYR A 95 0.65 26.77 -5.21
N GLN A 96 1.51 27.00 -4.23
CA GLN A 96 2.64 27.92 -4.36
C GLN A 96 3.55 27.51 -5.51
N ALA A 97 3.99 26.25 -5.54
CA ALA A 97 4.82 25.72 -6.63
C ALA A 97 4.14 25.90 -8.01
N MET A 98 2.82 25.67 -8.12
CA MET A 98 2.10 25.90 -9.38
C MET A 98 2.01 27.38 -9.77
N VAL A 99 1.96 28.31 -8.83
CA VAL A 99 1.88 29.75 -9.11
C VAL A 99 3.25 30.33 -9.44
N GLU A 100 4.27 29.89 -8.71
CA GLU A 100 5.68 30.29 -8.88
C GLU A 100 6.27 29.74 -10.19
N GLY A 101 5.60 28.78 -10.83
CA GLY A 101 5.99 28.21 -12.11
C GLY A 101 6.99 27.07 -12.00
N ASP A 102 7.16 26.51 -10.79
CA ASP A 102 8.03 25.36 -10.56
C ASP A 102 7.57 24.15 -11.39
N GLU A 103 8.54 23.42 -11.93
CA GLU A 103 8.27 22.14 -12.60
C GLU A 103 7.85 21.08 -11.57
N LEU A 104 6.53 20.97 -11.38
CA LEU A 104 5.96 19.87 -10.63
C LEU A 104 6.03 18.57 -11.44
N PRO A 105 6.27 17.41 -10.78
CA PRO A 105 6.23 16.13 -11.44
C PRO A 105 4.86 15.92 -12.14
N PRO A 106 4.80 15.13 -13.22
CA PRO A 106 3.54 14.78 -13.87
C PRO A 106 2.68 13.91 -12.94
N ILE A 107 1.36 14.05 -13.03
CA ILE A 107 0.41 13.17 -12.32
C ILE A 107 0.34 11.79 -12.98
N ASP A 108 -0.04 10.73 -12.28
CA ASP A 108 -0.23 9.40 -12.88
C ASP A 108 -1.72 9.12 -13.09
N VAL A 109 -2.12 8.76 -14.31
CA VAL A 109 -3.53 8.54 -14.65
C VAL A 109 -3.74 7.29 -15.49
N TYR A 110 -4.90 6.64 -15.31
CA TYR A 110 -5.47 5.75 -16.32
C TYR A 110 -6.29 6.56 -17.32
N LYS A 111 -6.04 6.34 -18.60
CA LYS A 111 -6.93 6.77 -19.67
C LYS A 111 -7.84 5.60 -20.02
N VAL A 112 -9.13 5.78 -19.82
CA VAL A 112 -10.16 4.83 -20.26
C VAL A 112 -11.12 5.60 -21.16
N ASP A 113 -11.24 5.16 -22.40
CA ASP A 113 -11.95 5.90 -23.44
C ASP A 113 -11.41 7.35 -23.55
N ASP A 114 -12.28 8.35 -23.39
CA ASP A 114 -11.95 9.76 -23.46
C ASP A 114 -11.68 10.41 -22.08
N ASN A 115 -11.79 9.62 -21.00
CA ASN A 115 -11.72 10.10 -19.63
C ASN A 115 -10.43 9.66 -18.92
N TYR A 116 -10.01 10.47 -17.95
CA TYR A 116 -8.83 10.23 -17.14
C TYR A 116 -9.20 9.98 -15.67
N TYR A 117 -8.51 9.01 -15.07
CA TYR A 117 -8.71 8.59 -13.70
C TYR A 117 -7.39 8.65 -12.93
N VAL A 118 -7.36 9.43 -11.85
CA VAL A 118 -6.13 9.73 -11.10
C VAL A 118 -5.72 8.53 -10.26
N ILE A 119 -4.50 8.05 -10.52
CA ILE A 119 -3.81 7.05 -9.69
C ILE A 119 -3.06 7.79 -8.58
N ASP A 120 -2.30 8.82 -8.97
CA ASP A 120 -1.46 9.70 -8.17
C ASP A 120 -1.58 11.10 -8.77
N GLY A 121 -1.68 12.14 -7.96
CA GLY A 121 -1.84 13.52 -8.43
C GLY A 121 -2.95 14.30 -7.77
N HIS A 122 -3.69 13.75 -6.79
CA HIS A 122 -4.98 14.32 -6.38
C HIS A 122 -4.90 15.77 -5.90
N HIS A 123 -3.85 16.13 -5.15
CA HIS A 123 -3.61 17.51 -4.73
C HIS A 123 -3.29 18.42 -5.91
N ARG A 124 -2.48 17.95 -6.87
CA ARG A 124 -2.12 18.69 -8.08
C ARG A 124 -3.34 18.94 -8.95
N VAL A 125 -4.20 17.94 -9.14
CA VAL A 125 -5.48 18.08 -9.86
C VAL A 125 -6.43 19.04 -9.13
N SER A 126 -6.52 18.92 -7.80
CA SER A 126 -7.33 19.81 -6.95
C SER A 126 -6.92 21.28 -7.08
N VAL A 127 -5.61 21.54 -6.97
CA VAL A 127 -5.01 22.87 -7.11
C VAL A 127 -5.19 23.39 -8.54
N ALA A 128 -4.86 22.59 -9.56
CA ALA A 128 -5.01 22.97 -10.96
C ALA A 128 -6.46 23.39 -11.28
N ARG A 129 -7.45 22.68 -10.72
CA ARG A 129 -8.87 23.07 -10.83
C ARG A 129 -9.20 24.37 -10.10
N SER A 130 -8.66 24.56 -8.90
CA SER A 130 -8.89 25.80 -8.15
C SER A 130 -8.27 27.02 -8.85
N LEU A 131 -7.12 26.83 -9.50
CA LEU A 131 -6.44 27.84 -10.32
C LEU A 131 -7.09 28.02 -11.71
N GLY A 132 -8.04 27.17 -12.10
CA GLY A 132 -8.66 27.23 -13.43
C GLY A 132 -7.71 26.86 -14.58
N ARG A 133 -6.66 26.06 -14.33
CA ARG A 133 -5.75 25.61 -15.38
C ARG A 133 -6.50 24.70 -16.37
N PRO A 134 -6.36 24.92 -17.69
CA PRO A 134 -7.04 24.09 -18.69
C PRO A 134 -6.44 22.68 -18.78
N THR A 135 -5.14 22.57 -18.53
CA THR A 135 -4.33 21.38 -18.78
C THR A 135 -3.36 21.10 -17.62
N ILE A 136 -2.92 19.85 -17.52
CA ILE A 136 -1.94 19.39 -16.54
C ILE A 136 -1.05 18.28 -17.11
N ASN A 137 0.24 18.29 -16.78
CA ASN A 137 1.17 17.25 -17.18
C ASN A 137 0.84 15.91 -16.49
N ALA A 138 0.67 14.85 -17.29
CA ALA A 138 0.32 13.54 -16.80
C ALA A 138 1.09 12.43 -17.52
N ARG A 139 1.50 11.43 -16.73
CA ARG A 139 1.93 10.12 -17.19
C ARG A 139 0.68 9.26 -17.41
N VAL A 140 0.41 8.95 -18.68
CA VAL A 140 -0.82 8.30 -19.08
C VAL A 140 -0.60 6.81 -19.30
N ILE A 141 -1.41 5.98 -18.65
CA ILE A 141 -1.49 4.55 -18.90
C ILE A 141 -2.82 4.28 -19.59
N ASN A 142 -2.78 3.87 -20.86
CA ASN A 142 -3.95 3.52 -21.63
C ASN A 142 -4.50 2.18 -21.15
N VAL A 143 -5.75 2.17 -20.72
CA VAL A 143 -6.44 1.00 -20.21
C VAL A 143 -7.50 0.59 -21.22
N LYS A 144 -7.39 -0.66 -21.71
CA LYS A 144 -8.40 -1.25 -22.59
C LYS A 144 -9.35 -2.11 -21.78
N THR A 145 -10.64 -1.84 -21.90
CA THR A 145 -11.73 -2.62 -21.30
C THR A 145 -12.61 -3.19 -22.39
N ARG A 146 -13.20 -4.37 -22.14
CA ARG A 146 -14.16 -4.99 -23.07
C ARG A 146 -15.43 -4.16 -23.19
N ALA A 147 -15.94 -3.73 -22.03
CA ALA A 147 -17.11 -2.87 -21.97
C ALA A 147 -16.71 -1.39 -21.96
N PRO A 148 -17.47 -0.51 -22.65
CA PRO A 148 -17.35 0.93 -22.46
C PRO A 148 -17.71 1.29 -21.02
N LEU A 149 -17.04 2.32 -20.49
CA LEU A 149 -17.24 2.75 -19.12
C LEU A 149 -18.05 4.04 -19.03
N ASP A 150 -19.09 3.99 -18.20
CA ASP A 150 -19.86 5.16 -17.78
C ASP A 150 -19.01 5.96 -16.78
N PRO A 151 -18.87 7.30 -16.90
CA PRO A 151 -18.14 8.10 -15.93
C PRO A 151 -18.66 7.97 -14.49
N ASP A 152 -19.95 7.65 -14.33
CA ASP A 152 -20.60 7.52 -13.03
C ASP A 152 -20.40 6.12 -12.43
N VAL A 153 -19.73 6.06 -11.27
CA VAL A 153 -19.51 4.81 -10.52
C VAL A 153 -20.68 4.55 -9.56
N ASP A 154 -21.77 4.00 -10.08
CA ASP A 154 -22.93 3.54 -9.29
C ASP A 154 -23.21 2.02 -9.46
N ALA A 155 -24.10 1.48 -8.62
CA ALA A 155 -24.42 0.05 -8.64
C ALA A 155 -25.04 -0.39 -9.98
N ALA A 156 -25.78 0.49 -10.66
CA ALA A 156 -26.38 0.20 -11.94
C ALA A 156 -25.33 0.21 -13.07
N ALA A 157 -24.36 1.12 -13.04
CA ALA A 157 -23.24 1.20 -13.96
C ALA A 157 -22.32 -0.03 -13.82
N LEU A 158 -22.06 -0.47 -12.59
CA LEU A 158 -21.33 -1.72 -12.32
C LEU A 158 -22.07 -2.93 -12.92
N LEU A 159 -23.38 -3.02 -12.70
CA LEU A 159 -24.19 -4.10 -13.25
C LEU A 159 -24.20 -4.08 -14.78
N ARG A 160 -24.33 -2.89 -15.40
CA ARG A 160 -24.29 -2.70 -16.86
C ARG A 160 -22.94 -3.17 -17.43
N ALA A 161 -21.83 -2.74 -16.82
CA ALA A 161 -20.49 -3.12 -17.27
C ALA A 161 -20.27 -4.65 -17.18
N ALA A 162 -20.71 -5.28 -16.09
CA ALA A 162 -20.60 -6.73 -15.89
C ALA A 162 -21.47 -7.53 -16.88
N GLU A 163 -22.74 -7.13 -17.05
CA GLU A 163 -23.65 -7.77 -18.02
C GLU A 163 -23.11 -7.65 -19.45
N TYR A 164 -22.57 -6.49 -19.81
CA TYR A 164 -22.01 -6.25 -21.14
C TYR A 164 -20.74 -7.07 -21.39
N SER A 165 -19.82 -7.14 -20.42
CA SER A 165 -18.64 -7.99 -20.51
C SER A 165 -19.03 -9.45 -20.75
N THR A 166 -20.04 -9.95 -20.01
CA THR A 166 -20.59 -11.30 -20.19
C THR A 166 -21.22 -11.49 -21.58
N PHE A 167 -21.93 -10.50 -22.09
CA PHE A 167 -22.50 -10.52 -23.44
C PHE A 167 -21.40 -10.60 -24.52
N LEU A 168 -20.33 -9.82 -24.40
CA LEU A 168 -19.22 -9.85 -25.34
C LEU A 168 -18.46 -11.19 -25.31
N GLU A 169 -18.34 -11.82 -24.15
CA GLU A 169 -17.79 -13.16 -24.03
C GLU A 169 -18.68 -14.19 -24.72
N ALA A 170 -20.00 -14.14 -24.51
CA ALA A 170 -20.93 -15.08 -25.13
C ALA A 170 -20.98 -14.93 -26.66
N THR A 171 -20.90 -13.70 -27.17
CA THR A 171 -21.06 -13.40 -28.61
C THR A 171 -19.75 -13.34 -29.39
N GLN A 172 -18.60 -13.26 -28.69
CA GLN A 172 -17.29 -13.06 -29.30
C GLN A 172 -17.22 -11.82 -30.22
N LEU A 173 -18.13 -10.86 -30.01
CA LEU A 173 -18.23 -9.69 -30.89
C LEU A 173 -17.00 -8.79 -30.80
N HIS A 174 -16.40 -8.69 -29.62
CA HIS A 174 -15.14 -7.98 -29.38
C HIS A 174 -13.96 -8.50 -30.23
N ARG A 175 -14.01 -9.77 -30.67
CA ARG A 175 -12.99 -10.35 -31.56
C ARG A 175 -13.34 -10.20 -33.04
N SER A 176 -14.61 -10.38 -33.37
CA SER A 176 -15.07 -10.34 -34.76
C SER A 176 -15.28 -8.92 -35.29
N ARG A 177 -15.56 -7.95 -34.41
CA ARG A 177 -15.72 -6.52 -34.71
C ARG A 177 -15.17 -5.66 -33.56
N PRO A 178 -13.83 -5.55 -33.42
CA PRO A 178 -13.19 -4.83 -32.33
C PRO A 178 -13.56 -3.33 -32.27
N ASP A 179 -13.90 -2.72 -33.42
CA ASP A 179 -14.27 -1.30 -33.49
C ASP A 179 -15.76 -1.03 -33.22
N ALA A 180 -16.59 -2.07 -33.06
CA ALA A 180 -18.02 -1.92 -32.85
C ALA A 180 -18.33 -1.65 -31.36
N ARG A 181 -18.58 -0.38 -31.02
CA ARG A 181 -19.15 -0.02 -29.71
C ARG A 181 -20.67 -0.17 -29.75
N LEU A 182 -21.19 -1.13 -28.98
CA LEU A 182 -22.64 -1.26 -28.76
C LEU A 182 -23.04 -0.55 -27.49
N GLU A 183 -24.00 0.37 -27.56
CA GLU A 183 -24.63 0.98 -26.38
C GLU A 183 -25.89 0.20 -26.00
N CYS A 184 -25.92 -0.36 -24.79
CA CYS A 184 -27.08 -1.08 -24.29
C CYS A 184 -28.07 -0.11 -23.63
N SER A 185 -29.25 0.03 -24.22
CA SER A 185 -30.25 1.03 -23.84
C SER A 185 -31.00 0.75 -22.53
N ARG A 186 -31.01 -0.49 -22.02
CA ARG A 186 -31.63 -0.88 -20.73
C ARG A 186 -30.94 -2.11 -20.12
N LEU A 187 -30.83 -2.13 -18.78
CA LEU A 187 -30.55 -3.35 -18.00
C LEU A 187 -31.71 -4.33 -18.21
N GLY A 188 -31.41 -5.55 -18.66
CA GLY A 188 -32.44 -6.51 -19.02
C GLY A 188 -31.86 -7.90 -19.17
N ARG A 189 -32.26 -8.77 -18.22
CA ARG A 189 -31.89 -10.19 -18.11
C ARG A 189 -31.69 -10.83 -19.48
N SER A 190 -30.48 -11.30 -19.76
CA SER A 190 -30.21 -12.23 -20.86
C SER A 190 -31.06 -13.49 -20.65
N GLN A 191 -32.26 -13.54 -21.25
CA GLN A 191 -33.03 -14.78 -21.31
C GLN A 191 -32.36 -15.70 -22.33
N ARG A 192 -31.83 -16.83 -21.87
CA ARG A 192 -31.37 -17.93 -22.72
C ARG A 192 -32.59 -18.56 -23.39
N PHE A 193 -32.77 -18.32 -24.69
CA PHE A 193 -33.71 -19.11 -25.49
C PHE A 193 -32.97 -20.32 -26.09
N PRO A 194 -33.46 -21.55 -25.88
CA PRO A 194 -33.00 -22.69 -26.66
C PRO A 194 -33.52 -22.52 -28.09
N ALA A 195 -32.63 -22.25 -29.04
CA ALA A 195 -33.01 -22.31 -30.45
C ALA A 195 -33.15 -23.77 -30.87
N ARG A 196 -34.29 -24.12 -31.48
CA ARG A 196 -34.40 -25.36 -32.25
C ARG A 196 -33.49 -25.23 -33.47
N GLY A 197 -32.28 -25.78 -33.36
CA GLY A 197 -31.25 -25.76 -34.41
C GLY A 197 -29.98 -25.02 -33.99
N GLY A 198 -29.20 -25.63 -33.10
CA GLY A 198 -27.73 -25.48 -33.05
C GLY A 198 -27.08 -24.11 -32.80
N GLY A 199 -27.80 -23.03 -32.52
CA GLY A 199 -27.22 -21.71 -32.25
C GLY A 199 -27.96 -20.92 -31.17
N GLN A 200 -27.26 -20.51 -30.10
CA GLN A 200 -27.84 -19.67 -29.05
C GLN A 200 -28.09 -18.24 -29.56
N LEU A 201 -29.34 -17.79 -29.54
CA LEU A 201 -29.73 -16.41 -29.82
C LEU A 201 -29.93 -15.64 -28.51
N VAL A 202 -29.02 -14.71 -28.22
CA VAL A 202 -29.21 -13.72 -27.14
C VAL A 202 -29.87 -12.49 -27.75
N ARG A 203 -31.13 -12.22 -27.37
CA ARG A 203 -31.87 -11.04 -27.85
C ARG A 203 -31.78 -9.92 -26.82
N GLN A 204 -30.88 -8.96 -27.02
CA GLN A 204 -30.94 -7.66 -26.34
C GLN A 204 -31.55 -6.63 -27.32
N ARG A 205 -32.45 -5.76 -26.83
CA ARG A 205 -32.92 -4.61 -27.62
C ARG A 205 -31.78 -3.58 -27.68
N VAL A 206 -30.96 -3.66 -28.72
CA VAL A 206 -29.89 -2.71 -29.02
C VAL A 206 -30.44 -1.66 -29.99
N SER A 207 -30.37 -0.39 -29.61
CA SER A 207 -30.65 0.74 -30.50
C SER A 207 -29.33 1.12 -31.16
N ALA A 208 -29.19 0.90 -32.48
CA ALA A 208 -27.96 1.22 -33.18
C ALA A 208 -28.00 2.65 -33.74
N HIS A 209 -27.04 3.50 -33.35
CA HIS A 209 -26.75 4.75 -34.06
C HIS A 209 -25.44 4.59 -34.85
N ARG A 210 -25.54 4.58 -36.19
CA ARG A 210 -24.38 4.60 -37.08
C ARG A 210 -23.88 6.04 -37.22
N ARG A 211 -22.74 6.39 -36.63
CA ARG A 211 -21.88 7.44 -37.19
C ARG A 211 -21.05 6.81 -38.32
N ARG A 212 -21.20 7.33 -39.54
CA ARG A 212 -20.50 6.84 -40.74
C ARG A 212 -19.08 7.41 -40.77
N HIS A 213 -18.06 6.54 -40.81
CA HIS A 213 -16.76 6.85 -41.40
C HIS A 213 -16.54 5.94 -42.62
N PRO A 214 -15.83 6.38 -43.67
CA PRO A 214 -15.72 5.67 -44.95
C PRO A 214 -14.69 4.53 -44.87
N PRO A 215 -14.82 3.46 -45.69
CA PRO A 215 -13.95 2.30 -45.59
C PRO A 215 -12.63 2.51 -46.37
N ALA A 216 -11.52 2.14 -45.75
CA ALA A 216 -10.26 1.86 -46.44
C ALA A 216 -10.28 0.42 -47.00
N GLN A 217 -9.74 0.27 -48.20
CA GLN A 217 -9.83 -0.91 -49.05
C GLN A 217 -8.77 -1.97 -48.71
N GLY A 218 -9.15 -3.25 -48.85
CA GLY A 218 -8.31 -4.31 -49.42
C GLY A 218 -7.40 -5.12 -48.48
N ALA A 219 -7.71 -6.41 -48.31
CA ALA A 219 -6.92 -7.54 -48.85
C ALA A 219 -7.45 -8.89 -48.32
N ARG A 220 -7.47 -9.89 -49.20
CA ARG A 220 -8.01 -11.25 -49.02
C ARG A 220 -6.92 -12.28 -48.72
N ALA A 221 -7.39 -13.44 -48.20
CA ALA A 221 -6.83 -14.81 -48.27
C ALA A 221 -5.65 -15.14 -47.32
N ALA A 222 -5.45 -16.37 -46.81
CA ALA A 222 -5.91 -17.69 -47.21
C ALA A 222 -5.94 -18.70 -46.02
N ALA A 223 -6.49 -19.88 -46.29
CA ALA A 223 -6.80 -21.00 -45.39
C ALA A 223 -5.59 -21.86 -44.96
N GLY A 224 -5.79 -22.66 -43.90
CA GLY A 224 -4.95 -23.79 -43.53
C GLY A 224 -5.62 -24.64 -42.44
N LEU A 225 -6.16 -25.79 -42.84
CA LEU A 225 -6.71 -26.85 -42.00
C LEU A 225 -5.57 -27.67 -41.37
N ASP A 226 -5.68 -28.06 -40.10
CA ASP A 226 -5.13 -29.35 -39.67
C ASP A 226 -5.96 -30.01 -38.57
N ARG A 227 -6.06 -31.33 -38.64
CA ARG A 227 -6.94 -32.23 -37.90
C ARG A 227 -6.18 -32.88 -36.73
N GLY A 228 -6.84 -33.07 -35.60
CA GLY A 228 -6.35 -33.96 -34.53
C GLY A 228 -7.45 -34.27 -33.51
N ARG A 229 -7.92 -35.53 -33.50
CA ARG A 229 -8.96 -36.08 -32.60
C ARG A 229 -8.34 -36.66 -31.30
N PRO A 230 -9.18 -37.00 -30.28
CA PRO A 230 -8.83 -36.92 -28.85
C PRO A 230 -8.50 -38.28 -28.21
N LEU A 231 -7.91 -38.28 -27.01
CA LEU A 231 -7.87 -39.45 -26.13
C LEU A 231 -8.18 -39.13 -24.65
N ARG A 232 -8.80 -40.15 -24.05
CA ARG A 232 -9.53 -40.23 -22.78
C ARG A 232 -8.65 -40.10 -21.53
N GLY A 233 -9.22 -39.55 -20.46
CA GLY A 233 -8.71 -39.69 -19.10
C GLY A 233 -9.32 -40.91 -18.40
N ASN A 234 -8.50 -41.64 -17.65
CA ASN A 234 -8.92 -42.63 -16.66
C ASN A 234 -8.48 -42.18 -15.26
N HIS A 235 -9.43 -42.20 -14.34
CA HIS A 235 -9.22 -42.21 -12.89
C HIS A 235 -8.59 -43.54 -12.47
N GLN A 236 -7.62 -43.50 -11.55
CA GLN A 236 -7.36 -44.61 -10.62
C GLN A 236 -6.91 -44.07 -9.27
N THR A 237 -7.65 -44.49 -8.25
CA THR A 237 -7.43 -44.44 -6.82
C THR A 237 -6.31 -45.37 -6.39
N LEU A 238 -5.52 -44.99 -5.37
CA LEU A 238 -4.72 -45.93 -4.58
C LEU A 238 -4.87 -45.63 -3.09
N ALA A 239 -5.34 -46.64 -2.37
CA ALA A 239 -5.22 -46.82 -0.94
C ALA A 239 -3.93 -47.60 -0.64
N GLY A 240 -3.31 -47.35 0.51
CA GLY A 240 -2.17 -48.12 1.01
C GLY A 240 -1.78 -47.69 2.41
N ALA A 241 -2.12 -48.51 3.39
CA ALA A 241 -1.71 -48.42 4.78
C ALA A 241 -0.28 -48.96 4.97
N GLU A 242 0.44 -48.52 6.02
CA GLU A 242 1.08 -49.42 7.00
C GLU A 242 1.81 -48.71 8.17
N ARG A 243 1.37 -49.09 9.38
CA ARG A 243 2.04 -49.37 10.68
C ARG A 243 3.45 -48.82 10.99
N GLY A 244 3.59 -48.26 12.19
CA GLY A 244 4.89 -48.03 12.83
C GLY A 244 4.86 -47.64 14.33
N ARG A 245 4.67 -48.66 15.19
CA ARG A 245 5.07 -48.87 16.61
C ARG A 245 5.31 -47.71 17.62
N ARG A 246 4.70 -47.91 18.80
CA ARG A 246 4.89 -47.26 20.11
C ARG A 246 6.24 -47.61 20.76
N ALA A 247 6.77 -46.67 21.56
CA ALA A 247 7.66 -46.96 22.68
C ALA A 247 7.13 -46.26 23.93
N LEU A 248 6.75 -47.06 24.93
CA LEU A 248 6.35 -46.65 26.27
C LEU A 248 7.62 -46.56 27.13
N TRP A 249 7.85 -45.42 27.78
CA TRP A 249 8.81 -45.31 28.88
C TRP A 249 8.05 -45.38 30.20
N THR A 250 8.23 -46.49 30.90
CA THR A 250 7.90 -46.67 32.31
C THR A 250 9.11 -46.29 33.15
N GLY A 251 8.95 -45.31 34.05
CA GLY A 251 9.96 -44.93 35.05
C GLY A 251 9.27 -44.63 36.37
N THR A 252 9.29 -45.61 37.26
CA THR A 252 8.53 -45.71 38.50
C THR A 252 9.09 -44.80 39.58
N CYS A 253 8.19 -44.06 40.23
CA CYS A 253 8.43 -43.27 41.44
C CYS A 253 8.52 -44.21 42.67
N HIS A 254 9.54 -44.03 43.52
CA HIS A 254 9.63 -44.68 44.83
C HIS A 254 9.83 -43.66 45.96
N ARG A 255 8.99 -43.84 46.98
CA ARG A 255 8.84 -43.08 48.23
C ARG A 255 10.12 -43.10 49.10
N ARG A 256 10.39 -42.02 49.86
CA ARG A 256 10.16 -41.94 51.34
C ARG A 256 10.68 -40.64 52.01
N ARG A 257 9.72 -40.00 52.68
CA ARG A 257 9.70 -39.37 54.03
C ARG A 257 10.22 -37.94 54.31
N PRO A 258 9.57 -37.23 55.26
CA PRO A 258 9.64 -35.78 55.44
C PRO A 258 10.51 -35.37 56.64
N GLY A 259 10.97 -34.12 56.63
CA GLY A 259 11.52 -33.44 57.81
C GLY A 259 13.03 -33.23 57.77
N ARG A 260 13.42 -32.04 57.30
CA ARG A 260 14.48 -31.16 57.82
C ARG A 260 14.67 -30.02 56.83
N GLU A 261 14.18 -28.85 57.20
CA GLU A 261 14.54 -27.59 56.56
C GLU A 261 16.05 -27.39 56.73
N CYS A 262 16.77 -27.39 55.62
CA CYS A 262 18.14 -26.89 55.57
C CYS A 262 18.06 -25.39 55.24
N PRO A 263 18.57 -24.47 56.06
CA PRO A 263 18.65 -23.07 55.69
C PRO A 263 19.77 -22.92 54.66
N GLY A 264 19.40 -23.05 53.39
CA GLY A 264 20.26 -22.71 52.28
C GLY A 264 20.48 -21.20 52.28
N LEU A 265 21.66 -20.76 52.73
CA LEU A 265 22.22 -19.47 52.34
C LEU A 265 22.18 -19.41 50.80
N VAL A 266 21.20 -18.71 50.25
CA VAL A 266 21.25 -18.28 48.85
C VAL A 266 22.23 -17.11 48.82
N ALA A 267 23.50 -17.41 48.55
CA ALA A 267 24.43 -16.38 48.12
C ALA A 267 23.83 -15.69 46.88
N PRO A 268 23.83 -14.35 46.79
CA PRO A 268 23.38 -13.69 45.58
C PRO A 268 24.35 -14.07 44.46
N ALA A 269 23.90 -14.89 43.53
CA ALA A 269 24.63 -15.17 42.31
C ALA A 269 24.84 -13.84 41.59
N ALA A 270 26.07 -13.34 41.58
CA ALA A 270 26.47 -12.26 40.71
C ALA A 270 26.21 -12.71 39.27
N LYS A 271 25.18 -12.14 38.64
CA LYS A 271 24.81 -12.38 37.24
C LYS A 271 25.88 -11.75 36.34
N ASN A 272 26.98 -12.46 36.10
CA ASN A 272 27.98 -12.11 35.09
C ASN A 272 27.59 -12.64 33.70
N SER A 273 26.30 -12.60 33.37
CA SER A 273 25.83 -12.81 31.99
C SER A 273 26.09 -11.51 31.22
N PRO A 274 26.64 -11.55 29.99
CA PRO A 274 26.72 -10.36 29.16
C PRO A 274 25.31 -9.79 28.97
N ARG A 275 25.14 -8.49 29.20
CA ARG A 275 23.86 -7.83 28.94
C ARG A 275 23.44 -8.04 27.48
N PRO A 276 22.16 -8.27 27.18
CA PRO A 276 21.68 -8.38 25.81
C PRO A 276 22.00 -7.09 25.05
N MET A 277 22.46 -7.19 23.81
CA MET A 277 22.71 -6.02 22.98
C MET A 277 21.40 -5.43 22.45
N ILE A 278 21.22 -4.11 22.49
CA ILE A 278 20.03 -3.45 21.95
C ILE A 278 20.44 -2.52 20.81
N GLY A 279 20.12 -2.94 19.58
CA GLY A 279 20.36 -2.18 18.37
C GLY A 279 19.09 -1.53 17.83
N ILE A 280 19.25 -0.42 17.11
CA ILE A 280 18.17 0.21 16.34
C ILE A 280 18.58 0.24 14.87
N ILE A 281 17.66 -0.13 13.97
CA ILE A 281 17.83 0.04 12.52
C ILE A 281 16.84 1.05 11.95
N PHE A 282 17.41 2.10 11.37
CA PHE A 282 16.72 3.12 10.60
C PHE A 282 16.96 2.90 9.11
N GLY A 283 15.95 3.24 8.33
CA GLY A 283 16.08 3.34 6.89
C GLY A 283 14.76 3.82 6.30
N PRO A 284 14.80 4.68 5.28
CA PRO A 284 13.59 5.11 4.60
C PRO A 284 12.85 3.90 3.99
N PRO A 285 11.54 4.01 3.71
CA PRO A 285 10.84 2.98 2.93
C PRO A 285 11.62 2.66 1.63
N GLY A 286 11.72 1.39 1.26
CA GLY A 286 12.50 0.98 0.07
C GLY A 286 14.02 0.82 0.27
N SER A 287 14.57 1.22 1.41
CA SER A 287 16.02 1.13 1.69
C SER A 287 16.58 -0.29 1.83
N GLY A 288 15.71 -1.30 1.95
CA GLY A 288 16.13 -2.68 2.24
C GLY A 288 16.30 -2.98 3.74
N LYS A 289 15.90 -2.07 4.63
CA LYS A 289 15.88 -2.25 6.09
C LYS A 289 15.38 -3.61 6.56
N GLY A 290 14.22 -4.07 6.06
CA GLY A 290 13.66 -5.37 6.47
C GLY A 290 14.54 -6.56 6.06
N THR A 291 15.15 -6.49 4.88
CA THR A 291 16.10 -7.50 4.38
C THR A 291 17.34 -7.54 5.26
N GLN A 292 17.89 -6.38 5.62
CA GLN A 292 19.08 -6.30 6.46
C GLN A 292 18.78 -6.71 7.91
N ALA A 293 17.63 -6.31 8.46
CA ALA A 293 17.19 -6.71 9.79
C ALA A 293 17.08 -8.24 9.93
N GLY A 294 16.49 -8.92 8.94
CA GLY A 294 16.41 -10.39 8.94
C GLY A 294 17.76 -11.09 8.77
N ARG A 295 18.77 -10.42 8.21
CA ARG A 295 20.14 -10.95 8.14
C ARG A 295 20.88 -10.73 9.46
N ILE A 296 20.72 -9.55 10.08
CA ILE A 296 21.25 -9.26 11.41
C ILE A 296 20.70 -10.24 12.45
N GLU A 297 19.39 -10.55 12.39
CA GLU A 297 18.77 -11.53 13.29
C GLU A 297 19.41 -12.92 13.18
N LYS A 298 19.81 -13.33 11.97
CA LYS A 298 20.44 -14.64 11.74
C LYS A 298 21.90 -14.67 12.18
N GLU A 299 22.68 -13.65 11.86
CA GLU A 299 24.13 -13.61 12.07
C GLU A 299 24.49 -13.25 13.52
N PHE A 300 23.85 -12.23 14.09
CA PHE A 300 24.15 -11.71 15.42
C PHE A 300 23.18 -12.21 16.49
N HIS A 301 22.23 -13.08 16.12
CA HIS A 301 21.20 -13.62 17.01
C HIS A 301 20.39 -12.52 17.76
N LEU A 302 20.23 -11.36 17.13
CA LEU A 302 19.44 -10.24 17.65
C LEU A 302 17.99 -10.38 17.21
N LYS A 303 17.06 -10.54 18.15
CA LYS A 303 15.65 -10.71 17.82
C LYS A 303 15.11 -9.47 17.07
N HIS A 304 14.60 -9.65 15.85
CA HIS A 304 14.05 -8.55 15.07
C HIS A 304 12.66 -8.16 15.57
N LEU A 305 12.56 -6.95 16.09
CA LEU A 305 11.33 -6.39 16.64
C LEU A 305 10.84 -5.26 15.72
N SER A 306 9.92 -5.59 14.81
CA SER A 306 9.26 -4.61 13.94
C SER A 306 7.98 -4.09 14.58
N THR A 307 7.96 -2.83 15.00
CA THR A 307 6.77 -2.21 15.63
C THR A 307 5.56 -2.21 14.71
N GLY A 308 5.76 -2.00 13.40
CA GLY A 308 4.69 -2.10 12.41
C GLY A 308 4.08 -3.50 12.33
N LYS A 309 4.89 -4.57 12.47
CA LYS A 309 4.39 -5.94 12.52
C LYS A 309 3.64 -6.19 13.83
N ILE A 310 4.23 -5.81 14.97
CA ILE A 310 3.59 -6.00 16.28
C ILE A 310 2.23 -5.33 16.33
N LEU A 311 2.12 -4.06 15.92
CA LEU A 311 0.83 -3.36 15.92
C LEU A 311 -0.24 -4.09 15.09
N ARG A 312 0.12 -4.63 13.92
CA ARG A 312 -0.81 -5.40 13.09
C ARG A 312 -1.21 -6.72 13.75
N ASP A 313 -0.25 -7.42 14.37
CA ASP A 313 -0.49 -8.68 15.06
C ASP A 313 -1.41 -8.46 16.28
N GLU A 314 -1.15 -7.42 17.09
CA GLU A 314 -1.98 -7.07 18.25
C GLU A 314 -3.43 -6.75 17.84
N VAL A 315 -3.61 -5.99 16.74
CA VAL A 315 -4.93 -5.69 16.17
C VAL A 315 -5.62 -6.97 15.66
N ALA A 316 -4.90 -7.83 14.93
CA ALA A 316 -5.43 -9.08 14.40
C ALA A 316 -5.82 -10.07 15.51
N MET A 317 -5.06 -10.12 16.60
CA MET A 317 -5.32 -10.95 17.78
C MET A 317 -6.36 -10.34 18.72
N ALA A 318 -6.85 -9.13 18.43
CA ALA A 318 -7.83 -8.40 19.23
C ALA A 318 -7.46 -8.29 20.73
N THR A 319 -6.17 -8.09 21.03
CA THR A 319 -5.68 -7.91 22.41
C THR A 319 -6.23 -6.61 23.01
N PRO A 320 -6.20 -6.40 24.34
CA PRO A 320 -6.67 -5.15 24.95
C PRO A 320 -5.99 -3.90 24.35
N ILE A 321 -4.69 -3.97 24.09
CA ILE A 321 -3.94 -2.91 23.42
C ILE A 321 -4.29 -2.85 21.93
N GLY A 322 -4.37 -3.99 21.24
CA GLY A 322 -4.76 -4.06 19.83
C GLY A 322 -6.14 -3.46 19.55
N LYS A 323 -7.10 -3.60 20.48
CA LYS A 323 -8.41 -2.94 20.40
C LYS A 323 -8.30 -1.42 20.53
N GLN A 324 -7.45 -0.91 21.42
CA GLN A 324 -7.22 0.53 21.58
C GLN A 324 -6.52 1.12 20.34
N VAL A 325 -5.47 0.44 19.84
CA VAL A 325 -4.77 0.79 18.61
C VAL A 325 -5.73 0.77 17.42
N GLY A 326 -6.49 -0.33 17.25
CA GLY A 326 -7.44 -0.50 16.17
C GLY A 326 -8.54 0.57 16.15
N ARG A 327 -9.05 0.96 17.32
CA ARG A 327 -10.01 2.07 17.44
C ARG A 327 -9.43 3.40 16.98
N LYS A 328 -8.20 3.73 17.40
CA LYS A 328 -7.51 4.97 16.99
C LYS A 328 -7.21 4.96 15.49
N MET A 329 -6.70 3.84 14.96
CA MET A 329 -6.44 3.68 13.53
C MET A 329 -7.72 3.82 12.69
N ALA A 330 -8.84 3.24 13.14
CA ALA A 330 -10.14 3.35 12.46
C ALA A 330 -10.71 4.78 12.51
N ALA A 331 -10.44 5.53 13.58
CA ALA A 331 -10.80 6.95 13.70
C ALA A 331 -9.89 7.88 12.88
N GLY A 332 -8.77 7.36 12.33
CA GLY A 332 -7.75 8.16 11.66
C GLY A 332 -6.83 8.94 12.62
N ASP A 333 -6.87 8.61 13.91
CA ASP A 333 -6.02 9.20 14.95
C ASP A 333 -4.64 8.53 14.99
N LEU A 334 -3.62 9.31 15.36
CA LEU A 334 -2.28 8.79 15.63
C LEU A 334 -2.27 7.96 16.92
N VAL A 335 -1.49 6.87 16.91
CA VAL A 335 -1.27 6.05 18.10
C VAL A 335 -0.34 6.83 19.06
N PRO A 336 -0.74 7.05 20.33
CA PRO A 336 0.09 7.78 21.30
C PRO A 336 1.42 7.07 21.57
N ASP A 337 2.47 7.85 21.80
CA ASP A 337 3.83 7.37 22.02
C ASP A 337 3.91 6.38 23.19
N ASP A 338 3.25 6.68 24.32
CA ASP A 338 3.24 5.83 25.52
C ASP A 338 2.68 4.43 25.24
N LEU A 339 1.66 4.33 24.39
CA LEU A 339 1.07 3.04 24.02
C LEU A 339 2.04 2.21 23.15
N ILE A 340 2.81 2.87 22.28
CA ILE A 340 3.83 2.19 21.47
C ILE A 340 4.98 1.71 22.36
N VAL A 341 5.42 2.54 23.31
CA VAL A 341 6.45 2.18 24.30
C VAL A 341 6.01 0.97 25.12
N ASP A 342 4.77 0.94 25.61
CA ASP A 342 4.22 -0.17 26.38
C ASP A 342 4.19 -1.49 25.59
N ILE A 343 3.90 -1.41 24.28
CA ILE A 343 3.93 -2.58 23.39
C ILE A 343 5.36 -3.11 23.26
N VAL A 344 6.34 -2.22 23.05
CA VAL A 344 7.75 -2.60 22.96
C VAL A 344 8.22 -3.19 24.30
N ARG A 345 7.88 -2.57 25.43
CA ARG A 345 8.19 -3.07 26.79
C ARG A 345 7.74 -4.51 26.99
N ARG A 346 6.51 -4.86 26.58
CA ARG A 346 5.97 -6.21 26.74
C ARG A 346 6.69 -7.27 25.91
N ARG A 347 7.29 -6.86 24.79
CA ARG A 347 8.00 -7.75 23.86
C ARG A 347 9.49 -7.85 24.13
N LEU A 348 10.05 -6.92 24.90
CA LEU A 348 11.47 -6.91 25.24
C LEU A 348 11.92 -8.11 26.08
N PRO A 349 11.14 -8.60 27.08
CA PRO A 349 11.49 -9.81 27.85
C PRO A 349 11.58 -11.08 27.01
N GLU A 350 10.81 -11.19 25.91
CA GLU A 350 10.90 -12.32 24.97
C GLU A 350 12.28 -12.40 24.31
N ALA A 351 13.05 -11.31 24.34
CA ALA A 351 14.37 -11.19 23.73
C ALA A 351 15.54 -11.21 24.74
N GLU A 352 15.26 -11.18 26.05
CA GLU A 352 16.26 -11.40 27.11
C GLU A 352 16.79 -12.84 27.16
N SER A 353 16.12 -13.78 26.46
CA SER A 353 16.56 -15.18 26.34
C SER A 353 17.60 -15.41 25.23
N GLY A 354 17.97 -14.36 24.47
CA GLY A 354 18.91 -14.43 23.35
C GLY A 354 20.10 -13.46 23.49
N SER A 355 20.82 -13.21 22.39
CA SER A 355 21.99 -12.31 22.37
C SER A 355 21.63 -10.82 22.37
N GLY A 356 20.37 -10.47 22.10
CA GLY A 356 19.90 -9.09 22.07
C GLY A 356 18.68 -8.84 21.19
N VAL A 357 18.39 -7.57 20.93
CA VAL A 357 17.20 -7.07 20.22
C VAL A 357 17.62 -6.11 19.12
N LEU A 358 16.95 -6.19 17.97
CA LEU A 358 17.04 -5.18 16.91
C LEU A 358 15.67 -4.52 16.71
N LEU A 359 15.56 -3.24 17.09
CA LEU A 359 14.34 -2.45 16.93
C LEU A 359 14.26 -1.89 15.50
N ASP A 360 13.14 -2.18 14.81
CA ASP A 360 12.83 -1.67 13.47
C ASP A 360 11.58 -0.79 13.50
N GLY A 361 11.76 0.47 13.07
CA GLY A 361 10.67 1.42 12.88
C GLY A 361 10.23 2.14 14.15
N PHE A 362 11.03 2.02 15.22
CA PHE A 362 10.87 2.69 16.51
C PHE A 362 12.26 2.91 17.14
N PRO A 363 12.52 4.05 17.77
CA PRO A 363 11.65 5.22 17.93
C PRO A 363 11.59 6.09 16.66
N ARG A 364 10.45 6.76 16.41
CA ARG A 364 10.28 7.70 15.28
C ARG A 364 10.43 9.16 15.69
N THR A 365 10.26 9.50 16.96
CA THR A 365 10.37 10.87 17.46
C THR A 365 11.37 10.92 18.62
N VAL A 366 11.89 12.11 18.92
CA VAL A 366 12.76 12.31 20.09
C VAL A 366 12.02 11.98 21.40
N ALA A 367 10.71 12.22 21.47
CA ALA A 367 9.89 11.85 22.62
C ALA A 367 9.87 10.33 22.82
N GLN A 368 9.64 9.57 21.74
CA GLN A 368 9.72 8.11 21.78
C GLN A 368 11.12 7.62 22.14
N ALA A 369 12.19 8.26 21.64
CA ALA A 369 13.56 7.91 21.98
C ALA A 369 13.83 8.09 23.48
N ARG A 370 13.44 9.23 24.06
CA ARG A 370 13.55 9.47 25.51
C ARG A 370 12.75 8.47 26.35
N ALA A 371 11.54 8.12 25.89
CA ALA A 371 10.71 7.13 26.57
C ALA A 371 11.32 5.72 26.52
N LEU A 372 11.91 5.35 25.38
CA LEU A 372 12.69 4.12 25.24
C LEU A 372 13.90 4.12 26.17
N ASP A 373 14.69 5.19 26.18
CA ASP A 373 15.87 5.31 27.04
C ASP A 373 15.52 5.15 28.52
N ALA A 374 14.45 5.84 28.98
CA ALA A 374 13.98 5.74 30.36
C ALA A 374 13.51 4.33 30.73
N MET A 375 12.81 3.66 29.81
CA MET A 375 12.38 2.29 29.99
C MET A 375 13.57 1.33 30.09
N LEU A 376 14.52 1.42 29.16
CA LEU A 376 15.71 0.57 29.14
C LEU A 376 16.56 0.79 30.39
N ALA A 377 16.75 2.04 30.82
CA ALA A 377 17.51 2.36 32.03
C ALA A 377 16.88 1.75 33.29
N GLY A 378 15.54 1.71 33.38
CA GLY A 378 14.83 1.06 34.48
C GLY A 378 15.04 -0.46 34.55
N GLU A 379 15.41 -1.09 33.43
CA GLU A 379 15.69 -2.52 33.31
C GLU A 379 17.20 -2.84 33.27
N GLY A 380 18.06 -1.82 33.44
CA GLY A 380 19.53 -1.98 33.40
C GLY A 380 20.11 -2.11 31.99
N HIS A 381 19.32 -1.80 30.97
CA HIS A 381 19.69 -1.86 29.56
C HIS A 381 19.96 -0.46 28.98
N ARG A 382 20.55 -0.42 27.78
CA ARG A 382 20.74 0.82 27.00
C ARG A 382 20.78 0.50 25.51
N VAL A 383 20.58 1.50 24.67
CA VAL A 383 20.83 1.37 23.23
C VAL A 383 22.35 1.31 22.98
N ASP A 384 22.79 0.28 22.29
CA ASP A 384 24.21 0.01 22.00
C ASP A 384 24.68 0.63 20.71
N PHE A 385 23.86 0.52 19.68
CA PHE A 385 24.18 1.02 18.35
C PHE A 385 22.92 1.38 17.58
N VAL A 386 23.11 2.28 16.63
CA VAL A 386 22.08 2.71 15.69
C VAL A 386 22.66 2.61 14.28
N ILE A 387 22.04 1.81 13.42
CA ILE A 387 22.38 1.73 12.00
C ILE A 387 21.33 2.54 11.21
N ALA A 388 21.78 3.48 10.39
CA ALA A 388 20.92 4.19 9.45
C ALA A 388 21.31 3.82 8.01
N LEU A 389 20.40 3.18 7.27
CA LEU A 389 20.60 2.91 5.85
C LEU A 389 20.33 4.17 5.04
N ASP A 390 21.38 4.66 4.36
CA ASP A 390 21.28 5.79 3.44
C ASP A 390 21.22 5.31 2.00
N VAL A 391 20.20 5.76 1.27
CA VAL A 391 19.97 5.43 -0.14
C VAL A 391 19.43 6.67 -0.83
N PRO A 392 19.97 7.06 -1.99
CA PRO A 392 19.44 8.17 -2.78
C PRO A 392 17.94 8.04 -3.06
N GLU A 393 17.23 9.16 -2.97
CA GLU A 393 15.77 9.20 -3.12
C GLU A 393 15.28 8.64 -4.46
N ALA A 394 15.99 8.93 -5.56
CA ALA A 394 15.64 8.41 -6.88
C ALA A 394 15.62 6.87 -6.91
N GLU A 395 16.56 6.23 -6.23
CA GLU A 395 16.65 4.77 -6.13
C GLU A 395 15.54 4.21 -5.23
N LEU A 396 15.23 4.88 -4.11
CA LEU A 396 14.15 4.47 -3.22
C LEU A 396 12.79 4.50 -3.91
N VAL A 397 12.50 5.56 -4.66
CA VAL A 397 11.26 5.66 -5.46
C VAL A 397 11.20 4.53 -6.49
N SER A 398 12.29 4.29 -7.23
CA SER A 398 12.38 3.19 -8.20
C SER A 398 12.08 1.82 -7.56
N ARG A 399 12.72 1.52 -6.43
CA ARG A 399 12.53 0.26 -5.69
C ARG A 399 11.10 0.08 -5.20
N ILE A 400 10.47 1.13 -4.66
CA ILE A 400 9.11 1.03 -4.14
C ILE A 400 8.10 0.88 -5.28
N LEU A 401 8.26 1.61 -6.39
CA LEU A 401 7.39 1.47 -7.56
C LEU A 401 7.49 0.07 -8.17
N HIS A 402 8.71 -0.48 -8.28
CA HIS A 402 8.93 -1.85 -8.74
C HIS A 402 8.27 -2.87 -7.80
N ARG A 403 8.40 -2.68 -6.48
CA ARG A 403 7.73 -3.50 -5.47
C ARG A 403 6.20 -3.43 -5.58
N ALA A 404 5.64 -2.24 -5.79
CA ALA A 404 4.20 -2.04 -5.96
C ALA A 404 3.67 -2.78 -7.20
N ALA A 405 4.44 -2.80 -8.29
CA ALA A 405 4.11 -3.51 -9.51
C ALA A 405 4.09 -5.05 -9.34
N ILE A 406 4.99 -5.60 -8.52
CA ILE A 406 5.10 -7.06 -8.28
C ILE A 406 4.17 -7.53 -7.17
N GLU A 407 4.11 -6.82 -6.04
CA GLU A 407 3.35 -7.22 -4.84
C GLU A 407 1.89 -6.74 -4.85
N GLY A 408 1.47 -6.00 -5.88
CA GLY A 408 0.08 -5.54 -6.03
C GLY A 408 -0.38 -4.55 -4.95
N ARG A 409 0.55 -3.77 -4.38
CA ARG A 409 0.22 -2.74 -3.37
C ARG A 409 -0.31 -1.47 -4.04
N ALA A 410 -1.63 -1.34 -4.12
CA ALA A 410 -2.31 -0.18 -4.72
C ALA A 410 -2.12 1.15 -3.94
N ASP A 411 -1.60 1.11 -2.71
CA ASP A 411 -1.42 2.27 -1.83
C ASP A 411 -0.09 3.03 -2.05
N ASP A 412 0.89 2.40 -2.69
CA ASP A 412 2.24 2.94 -2.89
C ASP A 412 2.29 3.84 -4.14
N THR A 413 1.63 4.99 -4.03
CA THR A 413 1.65 6.05 -5.04
C THR A 413 2.88 6.94 -4.85
N ARG A 414 3.41 7.57 -5.91
CA ARG A 414 4.63 8.41 -5.85
C ARG A 414 4.53 9.47 -4.75
N GLU A 415 3.38 10.08 -4.59
CA GLU A 415 3.11 11.10 -3.57
C GLU A 415 3.07 10.57 -2.15
N ALA A 416 2.58 9.33 -1.96
CA ALA A 416 2.63 8.69 -0.65
C ALA A 416 4.05 8.26 -0.30
N ILE A 417 4.85 7.89 -1.30
CA ILE A 417 6.27 7.59 -1.14
C ILE A 417 7.04 8.85 -0.75
N GLU A 418 6.90 9.94 -1.51
CA GLU A 418 7.56 11.22 -1.23
C GLU A 418 7.18 11.78 0.15
N GLU A 419 5.91 11.67 0.54
CA GLU A 419 5.44 12.10 1.87
C GLU A 419 6.08 11.26 2.98
N ARG A 420 6.10 9.93 2.85
CA ARG A 420 6.78 9.04 3.80
C ARG A 420 8.29 9.32 3.87
N MET A 421 8.92 9.66 2.74
CA MET A 421 10.34 10.01 2.66
C MET A 421 10.64 11.33 3.38
N HIS A 422 9.80 12.34 3.18
CA HIS A 422 9.95 13.64 3.82
C HIS A 422 9.73 13.56 5.34
N GLU A 423 8.69 12.85 5.77
CA GLU A 423 8.41 12.60 7.17
C GLU A 423 9.54 11.81 7.84
N TYR A 424 10.03 10.75 7.16
CA TYR A 424 11.18 9.97 7.64
C TYR A 424 12.41 10.84 7.85
N ARG A 425 12.81 11.68 6.87
CA ARG A 425 13.99 12.54 7.00
C ARG A 425 13.88 13.50 8.18
N LYS A 426 12.78 14.25 8.24
CA LYS A 426 12.54 15.25 9.28
C LYS A 426 12.56 14.65 10.69
N LEU A 427 11.94 13.49 10.87
CA LEU A 427 11.79 12.88 12.18
C LEU A 427 13.01 12.05 12.59
N THR A 428 13.60 11.31 11.65
CA THR A 428 14.72 10.39 11.95
C THR A 428 16.01 11.13 12.22
N GLU A 429 16.30 12.22 11.49
CA GLU A 429 17.53 13.00 11.71
C GLU A 429 17.61 13.54 13.15
N ALA A 430 16.50 14.05 13.68
CA ALA A 430 16.41 14.49 15.07
C ALA A 430 16.65 13.36 16.09
N VAL A 431 16.25 12.12 15.77
CA VAL A 431 16.48 10.94 16.61
C VAL A 431 17.93 10.46 16.52
N LEU A 432 18.53 10.47 15.33
CA LEU A 432 19.95 10.14 15.17
C LEU A 432 20.83 11.11 15.95
N ASP A 433 20.53 12.41 15.88
CA ASP A 433 21.25 13.43 16.65
C ASP A 433 21.08 13.30 18.16
N HIS A 434 19.89 12.89 18.61
CA HIS A 434 19.65 12.56 20.03
C HIS A 434 20.61 11.45 20.50
N TYR A 435 20.73 10.35 19.75
CA TYR A 435 21.63 9.25 20.12
C TYR A 435 23.12 9.59 19.97
N ARG A 436 23.50 10.37 18.94
CA ARG A 436 24.88 10.87 18.80
C ARG A 436 25.31 11.69 20.03
N LYS A 437 24.43 12.57 20.52
CA LYS A 437 24.70 13.42 21.70
C LYS A 437 24.84 12.62 22.99
N GLN A 438 24.22 11.44 23.07
CA GLN A 438 24.35 10.52 24.20
C GLN A 438 25.60 9.62 24.11
N GLY A 439 26.39 9.74 23.03
CA GLY A 439 27.57 8.89 22.81
C GLY A 439 27.25 7.48 22.34
N VAL A 440 26.01 7.21 21.91
CA VAL A 440 25.65 5.94 21.28
C VAL A 440 26.27 5.89 19.89
N ARG A 441 26.78 4.71 19.49
CA ARG A 441 27.39 4.53 18.18
C ARG A 441 26.33 4.62 17.09
N VAL A 442 26.37 5.67 16.28
CA VAL A 442 25.45 5.90 15.15
C VAL A 442 26.20 5.79 13.83
N GLU A 443 25.95 4.73 13.06
CA GLU A 443 26.61 4.45 11.79
C GLU A 443 25.64 4.65 10.63
N VAL A 444 26.04 5.49 9.67
CA VAL A 444 25.30 5.69 8.42
C VAL A 444 25.91 4.79 7.35
N VAL A 445 25.12 3.82 6.88
CA VAL A 445 25.58 2.78 5.95
C VAL A 445 24.95 2.99 4.58
N ASN A 446 25.79 3.02 3.55
CA ASN A 446 25.34 3.08 2.17
C ASN A 446 24.56 1.80 1.78
N GLY A 447 23.27 1.96 1.48
CA GLY A 447 22.33 0.90 1.09
C GLY A 447 22.21 0.67 -0.43
N LEU A 448 23.13 1.20 -1.23
CA LEU A 448 23.27 0.90 -2.66
C LEU A 448 24.01 -0.42 -2.91
N GLY A 449 23.69 -1.08 -4.01
CA GLY A 449 24.32 -2.34 -4.43
C GLY A 449 23.52 -3.58 -4.05
N ARG A 450 24.16 -4.74 -4.13
CA ARG A 450 23.52 -6.03 -3.86
C ARG A 450 23.22 -6.18 -2.35
N PRO A 451 22.16 -6.92 -1.96
CA PRO A 451 21.84 -7.13 -0.55
C PRO A 451 23.00 -7.67 0.29
N ASP A 452 23.87 -8.50 -0.31
CA ASP A 452 25.06 -9.07 0.32
C ASP A 452 26.14 -8.01 0.59
N GLU A 453 26.42 -7.14 -0.38
CA GLU A 453 27.37 -6.04 -0.23
C GLU A 453 26.92 -5.03 0.84
N VAL A 454 25.62 -4.73 0.87
CA VAL A 454 25.04 -3.86 1.91
C VAL A 454 25.15 -4.53 3.28
N PHE A 455 24.90 -5.83 3.37
CA PHE A 455 25.01 -6.57 4.62
C PHE A 455 26.45 -6.58 5.14
N GLU A 456 27.45 -6.72 4.27
CA GLU A 456 28.86 -6.62 4.65
C GLU A 456 29.22 -5.27 5.29
N ARG A 457 28.70 -4.16 4.75
CA ARG A 457 28.90 -2.83 5.34
C ARG A 457 28.20 -2.71 6.70
N VAL A 458 26.98 -3.24 6.82
CA VAL A 458 26.25 -3.29 8.09
C VAL A 458 27.00 -4.15 9.12
N ARG A 459 27.53 -5.29 8.69
CA ARG A 459 28.34 -6.18 9.52
C ARG A 459 29.58 -5.48 10.06
N ASN A 460 30.29 -4.72 9.22
CA ASN A 460 31.44 -3.93 9.65
C ASN A 460 31.06 -2.80 10.62
N ALA A 461 29.91 -2.15 10.36
CA ALA A 461 29.36 -1.12 11.24
C ALA A 461 28.96 -1.66 12.62
N ILE A 462 28.52 -2.91 12.71
CA ILE A 462 28.22 -3.57 14.00
C ILE A 462 29.48 -4.18 14.63
N GLY A 463 30.37 -4.78 13.82
CA GLY A 463 31.39 -5.73 14.23
C GLY A 463 32.82 -5.22 14.44
N LEU A 464 33.14 -3.95 14.16
CA LEU A 464 34.47 -3.38 14.47
C LEU A 464 34.68 -3.08 15.98
N SER A 465 34.31 -4.01 16.86
CA SER A 465 34.65 -4.02 18.29
C SER A 465 34.83 -5.43 18.87
N SER A 466 35.11 -6.43 18.03
CA SER A 466 35.77 -7.66 18.47
C SER A 466 37.26 -7.55 18.17
N GLY A 467 37.94 -6.68 18.91
CA GLY A 467 39.38 -6.46 18.88
C GLY A 467 39.83 -6.01 20.25
#